data_AF-A0A1Y4WB48-F1
#
_entry.id   AF-A0A1Y4WB48-F1
#
_cell.length_a   1.000
_cell.length_b   1.000
_cell.length_c   1.000
_cell.angle_alpha   90.00
_cell.angle_beta   90.00
_cell.angle_gamma   90.00
#
_symmetry.space_group_name_H-M   'P 1'
#
loop_
_entity.id
_entity.type
_entity.pdbx_description
1 polymer ?
#
loop_
_entity_poly.entity_id
_entity_poly.type
_entity_poly.pdbx_seq_one_letter_code
_entity_poly.pdbx_strand_id
1 'polypeptide(L)'
;MVGIVALEARKGRRPALEEGAVWGMPALRAGVPAPPGLRDARLRRRTERAAAALARAGVRRVLAAEDFPCWPVLEAAGLRPVETEPFCQAMAVPLALAALRRARILRAQATVALAGQRVSRPLFAAAEALCPQVRRLVVDVPGEGEELAAWLREEYGAAVLPPGTAADVTACFGPAGGESGGAVLRLYGPAPQLDGLRLLPEEGTLPPGLAPLPLLTLLWECGRLRPEQIRIFPA
;
A
#
# COMPACT_ATOMS: atom_id res chain seq x y z
N MET A 1 19.52 2.42 -4.21
CA MET A 1 19.25 3.87 -4.07
C MET A 1 17.87 4.16 -4.63
N VAL A 2 17.05 4.95 -3.93
CA VAL A 2 15.71 5.36 -4.37
C VAL A 2 15.74 6.77 -4.94
N GLY A 3 14.91 7.05 -5.94
CA GLY A 3 14.71 8.41 -6.45
C GLY A 3 13.58 9.13 -5.73
N ILE A 4 13.67 10.45 -5.62
CA ILE A 4 12.55 11.31 -5.23
C ILE A 4 12.31 12.29 -6.35
N VAL A 5 11.07 12.45 -6.78
CA VAL A 5 10.68 13.52 -7.69
C VAL A 5 9.77 14.47 -6.93
N ALA A 6 10.20 15.73 -6.84
CA ALA A 6 9.46 16.76 -6.13
C ALA A 6 9.19 17.95 -7.06
N LEU A 7 7.95 18.43 -7.07
CA LEU A 7 7.60 19.69 -7.73
C LEU A 7 7.92 20.84 -6.78
N GLU A 8 8.70 21.81 -7.25
CA GLU A 8 9.19 22.92 -6.44
C GLU A 8 8.65 24.23 -7.00
N ALA A 9 7.98 25.03 -6.14
CA ALA A 9 7.39 26.31 -6.49
C ALA A 9 8.45 27.42 -6.73
N ARG A 10 9.41 27.16 -7.62
CA ARG A 10 10.50 28.07 -7.98
C ARG A 10 10.57 28.30 -9.48
N LYS A 11 11.19 29.44 -9.85
CA LYS A 11 11.53 29.73 -11.23
C LYS A 11 12.72 28.87 -11.68
N GLY A 12 12.79 28.57 -12.97
CA GLY A 12 13.85 27.76 -13.55
C GLY A 12 13.36 26.88 -14.69
N ARG A 13 14.31 26.27 -15.42
CA ARG A 13 14.01 25.33 -16.53
C ARG A 13 14.70 23.98 -16.38
N ARG A 14 15.68 23.87 -15.50
CA ARG A 14 16.48 22.66 -15.29
C ARG A 14 16.12 22.07 -13.93
N PRO A 15 15.87 20.76 -13.87
CA PRO A 15 15.75 20.08 -12.59
C PRO A 15 17.09 20.14 -11.85
N ALA A 16 17.02 20.26 -10.52
CA ALA A 16 18.19 20.11 -9.65
C ALA A 16 18.27 18.65 -9.19
N LEU A 17 19.49 18.09 -9.15
CA LEU A 17 19.75 16.79 -8.55
C LEU A 17 20.53 16.99 -7.27
N GLU A 18 20.03 16.41 -6.18
CA GLU A 18 20.62 16.51 -4.85
C GLU A 18 20.69 15.11 -4.24
N GLU A 19 21.90 14.68 -3.90
CA GLU A 19 22.10 13.48 -3.09
C GLU A 19 21.72 13.78 -1.64
N GLY A 20 21.10 12.81 -0.99
CA GLY A 20 20.73 12.94 0.41
C GLY A 20 20.19 11.64 0.97
N ALA A 21 19.35 11.76 2.00
CA ALA A 21 18.71 10.62 2.61
C ALA A 21 17.24 10.89 2.94
N VAL A 22 16.43 9.84 2.89
CA VAL A 22 15.06 9.82 3.41
C VAL A 22 15.03 8.80 4.53
N TRP A 23 14.75 9.26 5.76
CA TRP A 23 14.70 8.36 6.92
C TRP A 23 15.99 7.51 7.06
N GLY A 24 17.13 8.15 6.80
CA GLY A 24 18.46 7.54 6.83
C GLY A 24 18.77 6.57 5.67
N MET A 25 17.89 6.43 4.69
CA MET A 25 18.15 5.67 3.44
C MET A 25 18.71 6.58 2.36
N PRO A 26 19.80 6.20 1.65
CA PRO A 26 20.33 6.99 0.54
C PRO A 26 19.29 7.21 -0.56
N ALA A 27 19.10 8.48 -0.93
CA ALA A 27 18.13 8.90 -1.94
C ALA A 27 18.73 9.97 -2.86
N LEU A 28 18.31 9.94 -4.11
CA LEU A 28 18.62 10.99 -5.09
C LEU A 28 17.36 11.80 -5.38
N ARG A 29 17.35 13.05 -4.97
CA ARG A 29 16.21 13.97 -5.16
C ARG A 29 16.36 14.73 -6.46
N ALA A 30 15.32 14.69 -7.27
CA ALA A 30 15.14 15.52 -8.45
C ALA A 30 14.08 16.59 -8.20
N GLY A 31 14.52 17.83 -7.98
CA GLY A 31 13.69 19.00 -7.80
C GLY A 31 13.26 19.60 -9.14
N VAL A 32 11.98 19.49 -9.50
CA VAL A 32 11.40 19.97 -10.76
C VAL A 32 10.79 21.35 -10.56
N PRO A 33 11.32 22.42 -11.22
CA PRO A 33 10.72 23.74 -11.12
C PRO A 33 9.29 23.76 -11.68
N ALA A 34 8.32 24.08 -10.83
CA ALA A 34 6.89 24.13 -11.12
C ALA A 34 6.26 25.38 -10.45
N PRO A 35 6.52 26.60 -10.97
CA PRO A 35 5.88 27.80 -10.44
C PRO A 35 4.36 27.76 -10.69
N PRO A 36 3.55 28.44 -9.86
CA PRO A 36 2.10 28.53 -10.06
C PRO A 36 1.73 28.98 -11.48
N GLY A 37 0.71 28.37 -12.08
CA GLY A 37 0.25 28.67 -13.44
C GLY A 37 1.16 28.16 -14.56
N LEU A 38 2.12 27.27 -14.27
CA LEU A 38 2.93 26.62 -15.31
C LEU A 38 2.05 25.73 -16.18
N ARG A 39 2.12 25.91 -17.50
CA ARG A 39 1.43 25.04 -18.48
C ARG A 39 1.91 23.59 -18.38
N ASP A 40 1.00 22.64 -18.44
CA ASP A 40 1.26 21.19 -18.33
C ASP A 40 2.33 20.68 -19.30
N ALA A 41 2.31 21.14 -20.55
CA ALA A 41 3.32 20.76 -21.55
C ALA A 41 4.74 21.17 -21.13
N ARG A 42 4.90 22.28 -20.40
CA ARG A 42 6.20 22.70 -19.86
C ARG A 42 6.57 21.91 -18.63
N LEU A 43 5.60 21.58 -17.77
CA LEU A 43 5.81 20.72 -16.61
C LEU A 43 6.31 19.35 -17.07
N ARG A 44 5.61 18.72 -18.01
CA ARG A 44 5.97 17.44 -18.64
C ARG A 44 7.41 17.43 -19.13
N ARG A 45 7.81 18.42 -19.95
CA ARG A 45 9.19 18.54 -20.46
C ARG A 45 10.26 18.70 -19.37
N ARG A 46 9.93 19.36 -18.25
CA ARG A 46 10.85 19.49 -17.11
C ARG A 46 10.96 18.18 -16.35
N THR A 47 9.84 17.48 -16.17
CA THR A 47 9.81 16.14 -15.57
C THR A 47 10.57 15.13 -16.44
N GLU A 48 10.47 15.19 -17.77
CA GLU A 48 11.23 14.32 -18.70
C GLU A 48 12.75 14.46 -18.47
N ARG A 49 13.23 15.68 -18.26
CA ARG A 49 14.64 15.94 -17.94
C ARG A 49 15.04 15.38 -16.58
N ALA A 50 14.17 15.49 -15.58
CA ALA A 50 14.40 14.95 -14.25
C ALA A 50 14.44 13.43 -14.29
N ALA A 51 13.48 12.81 -14.98
CA ALA A 51 13.37 11.38 -15.18
C ALA A 51 14.61 10.82 -15.89
N ALA A 52 15.03 11.45 -16.99
CA ALA A 52 16.25 11.05 -17.69
C ALA A 52 17.52 11.19 -16.84
N ALA A 53 17.56 12.17 -15.94
CA ALA A 53 18.70 12.36 -15.03
C ALA A 53 18.74 11.30 -13.93
N LEU A 54 17.60 10.96 -13.33
CA LEU A 54 17.47 9.87 -12.36
C LEU A 54 17.80 8.51 -13.01
N ALA A 55 17.25 8.23 -14.19
CA ALA A 55 17.48 6.98 -14.90
C ALA A 55 18.97 6.76 -15.24
N ARG A 56 19.66 7.83 -15.69
CA ARG A 56 21.12 7.83 -15.94
C ARG A 56 21.93 7.61 -14.66
N ALA A 57 21.45 8.06 -13.51
CA ALA A 57 22.04 7.80 -12.20
C ALA A 57 21.73 6.39 -11.67
N GLY A 58 21.11 5.51 -12.47
CA GLY A 58 20.80 4.13 -12.07
C GLY A 58 19.56 3.97 -11.22
N VAL A 59 18.79 5.05 -10.98
CA VAL A 59 17.52 4.98 -10.24
C VAL A 59 16.49 4.18 -11.06
N ARG A 60 15.70 3.35 -10.37
CA ARG A 60 14.60 2.55 -10.96
C ARG A 60 13.28 2.70 -10.22
N ARG A 61 13.31 2.93 -8.90
CA ARG A 61 12.12 3.15 -8.07
C ARG A 61 12.09 4.59 -7.56
N VAL A 62 10.91 5.20 -7.58
CA VAL A 62 10.73 6.62 -7.30
C VAL A 62 9.61 6.85 -6.28
N LEU A 63 9.86 7.77 -5.36
CA LEU A 63 8.86 8.41 -4.50
C LEU A 63 8.46 9.76 -5.08
N ALA A 64 7.18 10.09 -5.00
CA ALA A 64 6.64 11.40 -5.34
C ALA A 64 5.49 11.76 -4.38
N ALA A 65 4.91 12.95 -4.56
CA ALA A 65 3.66 13.32 -3.90
C ALA A 65 2.52 12.38 -4.33
N GLU A 66 1.48 12.28 -3.48
CA GLU A 66 0.33 11.41 -3.71
C GLU A 66 -0.44 11.76 -5.01
N ASP A 67 -0.53 13.05 -5.32
CA ASP A 67 -1.20 13.62 -6.48
C ASP A 67 -0.25 13.96 -7.64
N PHE A 68 0.95 13.35 -7.68
CA PHE A 68 1.95 13.68 -8.68
C PHE A 68 1.44 13.45 -10.12
N PRO A 69 1.36 14.50 -10.97
CA PRO A 69 0.59 14.43 -12.22
C PRO A 69 1.32 13.79 -13.39
N CYS A 70 2.65 13.59 -13.30
CA CYS A 70 3.49 13.22 -14.43
C CYS A 70 4.05 11.78 -14.35
N TRP A 71 3.33 10.85 -13.72
CA TRP A 71 3.74 9.43 -13.65
C TRP A 71 4.06 8.80 -15.02
N PRO A 72 3.26 9.01 -16.08
CA PRO A 72 3.57 8.44 -17.41
C PRO A 72 4.93 8.86 -17.96
N VAL A 73 5.43 10.04 -17.57
CA VAL A 73 6.77 10.51 -17.95
C VAL A 73 7.86 9.74 -17.24
N LEU A 74 7.67 9.46 -15.95
CA LEU A 74 8.62 8.69 -15.15
C LEU A 74 8.69 7.25 -15.68
N GLU A 75 7.53 6.65 -15.94
CA GLU A 75 7.42 5.28 -16.47
C GLU A 75 8.07 5.13 -17.84
N ALA A 76 7.86 6.10 -18.75
CA ALA A 76 8.51 6.10 -20.07
C ALA A 76 10.05 6.18 -19.98
N ALA A 77 10.60 6.73 -18.89
CA ALA A 77 12.03 6.75 -18.61
C ALA A 77 12.52 5.48 -17.88
N GLY A 78 11.66 4.48 -17.68
CA GLY A 78 11.96 3.25 -16.96
C GLY A 78 11.93 3.39 -15.43
N LEU A 79 11.39 4.49 -14.91
CA LEU A 79 11.23 4.72 -13.48
C LEU A 79 9.84 4.25 -13.04
N ARG A 80 9.80 3.43 -12.00
CA ARG A 80 8.55 2.87 -11.48
C ARG A 80 8.20 3.49 -10.13
N PRO A 81 6.92 3.64 -9.79
CA PRO A 81 6.52 3.88 -8.42
C PRO A 81 7.01 2.73 -7.52
N VAL A 82 7.12 3.02 -6.23
CA VAL A 82 7.29 1.95 -5.23
C VAL A 82 6.01 1.14 -5.19
N GLU A 83 6.11 -0.16 -5.49
CA GLU A 83 4.99 -1.10 -5.41
C GLU A 83 4.55 -1.30 -3.96
N THR A 84 3.32 -0.90 -3.63
CA THR A 84 2.81 -0.92 -2.24
C THR A 84 2.10 -2.21 -1.86
N GLU A 85 1.71 -3.04 -2.84
CA GLU A 85 0.92 -4.25 -2.63
C GLU A 85 1.52 -5.22 -1.60
N PRO A 86 2.81 -5.61 -1.67
CA PRO A 86 3.37 -6.55 -0.70
C PRO A 86 3.26 -6.05 0.75
N PHE A 87 3.49 -4.75 0.95
CA PHE A 87 3.36 -4.11 2.25
C PHE A 87 1.90 -4.06 2.72
N CYS A 88 0.96 -3.66 1.86
CA CYS A 88 -0.46 -3.63 2.22
C CYS A 88 -0.99 -5.03 2.58
N GLN A 89 -0.59 -6.07 1.85
CA GLN A 89 -0.95 -7.46 2.17
C GLN A 89 -0.30 -7.94 3.47
N ALA A 90 0.94 -7.55 3.75
CA ALA A 90 1.57 -7.82 5.06
C ALA A 90 0.84 -7.14 6.22
N MET A 91 0.22 -5.97 5.97
CA MET A 91 -0.59 -5.24 6.94
C MET A 91 -2.05 -5.71 7.01
N ALA A 92 -2.46 -6.75 6.27
CA ALA A 92 -3.85 -7.19 6.17
C ALA A 92 -4.51 -7.44 7.53
N VAL A 93 -3.81 -8.14 8.43
CA VAL A 93 -4.33 -8.50 9.76
C VAL A 93 -4.50 -7.27 10.64
N PRO A 94 -3.46 -6.43 10.89
CA PRO A 94 -3.64 -5.16 11.58
C PRO A 94 -4.75 -4.27 11.00
N LEU A 95 -4.83 -4.15 9.66
CA LEU A 95 -5.82 -3.33 8.98
C LEU A 95 -7.24 -3.86 9.18
N ALA A 96 -7.47 -5.17 9.05
CA ALA A 96 -8.78 -5.77 9.27
C ALA A 96 -9.26 -5.54 10.72
N LEU A 97 -8.36 -5.74 11.70
CA LEU A 97 -8.68 -5.51 13.11
C LEU A 97 -8.91 -4.02 13.42
N ALA A 98 -8.23 -3.12 12.72
CA ALA A 98 -8.47 -1.68 12.83
C ALA A 98 -9.81 -1.26 12.21
N ALA A 99 -10.18 -1.84 11.07
CA ALA A 99 -11.49 -1.63 10.45
C ALA A 99 -12.62 -2.08 11.39
N LEU A 100 -12.51 -3.27 12.00
CA LEU A 100 -13.47 -3.75 13.00
C LEU A 100 -13.57 -2.81 14.21
N ARG A 101 -12.43 -2.36 14.75
CA ARG A 101 -12.40 -1.41 15.87
C ARG A 101 -13.10 -0.10 15.51
N ARG A 102 -12.86 0.43 14.31
CA ARG A 102 -13.51 1.65 13.83
C ARG A 102 -15.02 1.48 13.68
N ALA A 103 -15.45 0.33 13.16
CA ALA A 103 -16.87 -0.03 13.06
C ALA A 103 -17.53 -0.38 14.41
N ARG A 104 -16.76 -0.38 15.50
CA ARG A 104 -17.21 -0.79 16.86
C ARG A 104 -17.73 -2.22 16.93
N ILE A 105 -17.19 -3.11 16.08
CA ILE A 105 -17.55 -4.52 16.04
C ILE A 105 -16.55 -5.30 16.89
N LEU A 106 -17.07 -6.07 17.85
CA LEU A 106 -16.25 -6.91 18.71
C LEU A 106 -15.69 -8.09 17.92
N ARG A 107 -14.40 -8.37 18.11
CA ARG A 107 -13.70 -9.53 17.52
C ARG A 107 -14.46 -10.86 17.71
N ALA A 108 -15.00 -11.07 18.90
CA ALA A 108 -15.78 -12.26 19.27
C ALA A 108 -17.13 -12.38 18.55
N GLN A 109 -17.53 -11.38 17.78
CA GLN A 109 -18.74 -11.37 16.96
C GLN A 109 -18.43 -11.20 15.47
N ALA A 110 -17.22 -10.75 15.13
CA ALA A 110 -16.84 -10.35 13.78
C ALA A 110 -16.75 -11.51 12.79
N THR A 111 -17.18 -11.24 11.57
CA THR A 111 -16.89 -12.05 10.37
C THR A 111 -15.91 -11.29 9.49
N VAL A 112 -14.77 -11.91 9.17
CA VAL A 112 -13.78 -11.34 8.24
C VAL A 112 -13.66 -12.21 6.99
N ALA A 113 -13.80 -11.59 5.82
CA ALA A 113 -13.58 -12.24 4.53
C ALA A 113 -12.18 -11.97 4.00
N LEU A 114 -11.55 -13.00 3.45
CA LEU A 114 -10.29 -12.93 2.72
C LEU A 114 -10.57 -13.32 1.28
N ALA A 115 -10.47 -12.36 0.37
CA ALA A 115 -10.84 -12.52 -1.02
C ALA A 115 -9.61 -12.46 -1.93
N GLY A 116 -9.58 -13.26 -2.99
CA GLY A 116 -8.48 -13.25 -3.94
C GLY A 116 -8.68 -14.21 -5.11
N GLN A 117 -7.82 -14.11 -6.12
CA GLN A 117 -7.86 -15.00 -7.29
C GLN A 117 -7.28 -16.38 -7.01
N ARG A 118 -6.41 -16.48 -6.01
CA ARG A 118 -5.71 -17.69 -5.57
C ARG A 118 -5.31 -17.57 -4.10
N VAL A 119 -5.02 -18.67 -3.44
CA VAL A 119 -4.48 -18.70 -2.08
C VAL A 119 -3.00 -18.33 -2.15
N SER A 120 -2.74 -17.02 -2.14
CA SER A 120 -1.39 -16.48 -2.05
C SER A 120 -0.79 -16.70 -0.66
N ARG A 121 0.54 -16.71 -0.55
CA ARG A 121 1.23 -16.80 0.75
C ARG A 121 0.78 -15.71 1.75
N PRO A 122 0.62 -14.42 1.36
CA PRO A 122 0.08 -13.41 2.26
C PRO A 122 -1.38 -13.65 2.67
N LEU A 123 -2.22 -14.15 1.77
CA LEU A 123 -3.62 -14.50 2.09
C LEU A 123 -3.67 -15.64 3.11
N PHE A 124 -2.89 -16.71 2.87
CA PHE A 124 -2.78 -17.84 3.79
C PHE A 124 -2.33 -17.37 5.18
N ALA A 125 -1.24 -16.61 5.24
CA ALA A 125 -0.71 -16.09 6.51
C ALA A 125 -1.71 -15.18 7.24
N ALA A 126 -2.49 -14.38 6.49
CA ALA A 126 -3.54 -13.56 7.07
C ALA A 126 -4.70 -14.41 7.61
N ALA A 127 -5.09 -15.48 6.91
CA ALA A 127 -6.13 -16.41 7.35
C ALA A 127 -5.74 -17.11 8.64
N GLU A 128 -4.53 -17.67 8.68
CA GLU A 128 -3.94 -18.30 9.86
C GLU A 128 -3.91 -17.35 11.05
N ALA A 129 -3.38 -16.13 10.87
CA ALA A 129 -3.26 -15.16 11.95
C ALA A 129 -4.59 -14.57 12.41
N LEU A 130 -5.59 -14.40 11.53
CA LEU A 130 -6.91 -13.88 11.89
C LEU A 130 -7.81 -14.94 12.53
N CYS A 131 -7.65 -16.20 12.15
CA CYS A 131 -8.47 -17.31 12.61
C CYS A 131 -8.70 -17.33 14.14
N PRO A 132 -7.66 -17.27 15.00
CA PRO A 132 -7.87 -17.28 16.45
C PRO A 132 -8.36 -15.93 17.00
N GLN A 133 -8.40 -14.87 16.18
CA GLN A 133 -8.70 -13.51 16.63
C GLN A 133 -10.12 -13.05 16.31
N VAL A 134 -10.86 -13.75 15.44
CA VAL A 134 -12.21 -13.35 15.03
C VAL A 134 -13.18 -14.52 15.17
N ARG A 135 -14.49 -14.22 15.23
CA ARG A 135 -15.50 -15.25 15.41
C ARG A 135 -15.64 -16.16 14.20
N ARG A 136 -15.63 -15.56 13.00
CA ARG A 136 -15.90 -16.25 11.74
C ARG A 136 -14.96 -15.75 10.64
N LEU A 137 -14.56 -16.66 9.77
CA LEU A 137 -13.83 -16.35 8.54
C LEU A 137 -14.66 -16.72 7.32
N VAL A 138 -14.44 -16.00 6.23
CA VAL A 138 -14.85 -16.39 4.87
C VAL A 138 -13.59 -16.43 4.02
N VAL A 139 -13.34 -17.54 3.33
CA VAL A 139 -12.25 -17.66 2.35
C VAL A 139 -12.89 -17.59 0.97
N ASP A 140 -12.92 -16.40 0.39
CA ASP A 140 -13.53 -16.14 -0.91
C ASP A 140 -12.48 -16.21 -2.02
N VAL A 141 -12.00 -17.43 -2.27
CA VAL A 141 -11.02 -17.73 -3.31
C VAL A 141 -11.59 -18.82 -4.21
N PRO A 142 -11.94 -18.52 -5.48
CA PRO A 142 -12.50 -19.51 -6.39
C PRO A 142 -11.56 -20.71 -6.59
N GLY A 143 -12.07 -21.93 -6.42
CA GLY A 143 -11.34 -23.19 -6.64
C GLY A 143 -10.39 -23.61 -5.51
N GLU A 144 -9.65 -22.68 -4.91
CA GLU A 144 -8.63 -22.99 -3.89
C GLU A 144 -9.10 -22.70 -2.44
N GLY A 145 -10.16 -21.91 -2.26
CA GLY A 145 -10.59 -21.45 -0.94
C GLY A 145 -11.12 -22.54 -0.01
N GLU A 146 -11.73 -23.60 -0.57
CA GLU A 146 -12.28 -24.69 0.24
C GLU A 146 -11.18 -25.54 0.89
N GLU A 147 -10.05 -25.75 0.22
CA GLU A 147 -8.91 -26.47 0.80
C GLU A 147 -8.33 -25.72 2.00
N LEU A 148 -8.14 -24.40 1.86
CA LEU A 148 -7.73 -23.55 2.97
C LEU A 148 -8.78 -23.53 4.09
N ALA A 149 -10.07 -23.47 3.76
CA ALA A 149 -11.15 -23.50 4.75
C ALA A 149 -11.18 -24.82 5.54
N ALA A 150 -10.99 -25.96 4.87
CA ALA A 150 -10.91 -27.27 5.49
C ALA A 150 -9.72 -27.35 6.44
N TRP A 151 -8.53 -26.94 6.00
CA TRP A 151 -7.34 -26.91 6.86
C TRP A 151 -7.53 -26.02 8.10
N LEU A 152 -8.13 -24.84 7.97
CA LEU A 152 -8.42 -23.96 9.11
C LEU A 152 -9.41 -24.60 10.10
N ARG A 153 -10.40 -25.35 9.62
CA ARG A 153 -11.35 -26.08 10.47
C ARG A 153 -10.64 -27.20 11.23
N GLU A 154 -9.75 -27.94 10.57
CA GLU A 154 -9.01 -29.06 11.16
C GLU A 154 -7.97 -28.59 12.18
N GLU A 155 -7.13 -27.62 11.80
CA GLU A 155 -6.01 -27.16 12.63
C GLU A 155 -6.45 -26.26 13.79
N TYR A 156 -7.44 -25.39 13.56
CA TYR A 156 -7.82 -24.34 14.52
C TYR A 156 -9.25 -24.47 15.06
N GLY A 157 -10.05 -25.43 14.59
CA GLY A 157 -11.48 -25.49 14.92
C GLY A 157 -12.26 -24.28 14.42
N ALA A 158 -11.77 -23.63 13.36
CA ALA A 158 -12.26 -22.34 12.88
C ALA A 158 -13.70 -22.42 12.35
N ALA A 159 -14.53 -21.42 12.67
CA ALA A 159 -15.82 -21.24 12.02
C ALA A 159 -15.65 -20.56 10.65
N VAL A 160 -15.29 -21.35 9.63
CA VAL A 160 -15.16 -20.87 8.24
C VAL A 160 -16.49 -21.04 7.49
N LEU A 161 -17.10 -19.91 7.15
CA LEU A 161 -18.38 -19.81 6.44
C LEU A 161 -18.19 -19.97 4.92
N PRO A 162 -19.26 -20.33 4.18
CA PRO A 162 -19.21 -20.43 2.73
C PRO A 162 -18.81 -19.12 2.05
N PRO A 163 -18.12 -19.16 0.89
CA PRO A 163 -17.88 -17.99 0.04
C PRO A 163 -19.18 -17.23 -0.27
N GLY A 164 -19.09 -15.91 -0.45
CA GLY A 164 -20.25 -15.04 -0.68
C GLY A 164 -21.06 -14.68 0.57
N THR A 165 -20.70 -15.22 1.75
CA THR A 165 -21.32 -14.79 3.01
C THR A 165 -20.96 -13.33 3.33
N ALA A 166 -21.92 -12.57 3.84
CA ALA A 166 -21.71 -11.19 4.30
C ALA A 166 -20.65 -11.14 5.43
N ALA A 167 -19.66 -10.26 5.27
CA ALA A 167 -18.60 -10.02 6.24
C ALA A 167 -18.63 -8.57 6.72
N ASP A 168 -18.18 -8.38 7.96
CA ASP A 168 -18.04 -7.05 8.57
C ASP A 168 -16.83 -6.30 7.98
N VAL A 169 -15.80 -7.06 7.59
CA VAL A 169 -14.62 -6.57 6.89
C VAL A 169 -14.21 -7.58 5.83
N THR A 170 -13.89 -7.10 4.64
CA THR A 170 -13.34 -7.90 3.55
C THR A 170 -11.96 -7.39 3.16
N ALA A 171 -10.94 -8.23 3.26
CA ALA A 171 -9.59 -7.93 2.77
C ALA A 171 -9.34 -8.63 1.44
N CYS A 172 -9.18 -7.84 0.38
CA CYS A 172 -8.95 -8.32 -0.97
C CYS A 172 -7.43 -8.36 -1.28
N PHE A 173 -6.92 -9.54 -1.62
CA PHE A 173 -5.54 -9.81 -2.06
C PHE A 173 -5.42 -9.85 -3.59
N GLY A 174 -6.51 -9.64 -4.32
CA GLY A 174 -6.53 -9.56 -5.77
C GLY A 174 -7.90 -9.12 -6.29
N PRO A 175 -8.08 -9.02 -7.62
CA PRO A 175 -9.31 -8.49 -8.22
C PRO A 175 -10.55 -9.42 -8.15
N ALA A 176 -10.49 -10.55 -7.45
CA ALA A 176 -11.59 -11.51 -7.35
C ALA A 176 -12.26 -11.48 -5.98
N GLY A 177 -13.60 -11.59 -5.99
CA GLY A 177 -14.44 -11.46 -4.79
C GLY A 177 -14.41 -10.04 -4.21
N GLY A 178 -15.21 -9.79 -3.18
CA GLY A 178 -15.06 -8.55 -2.39
C GLY A 178 -16.29 -7.65 -2.23
N GLU A 179 -17.47 -8.07 -2.68
CA GLU A 179 -18.70 -7.32 -2.40
C GLU A 179 -19.54 -8.06 -1.36
N SER A 180 -19.23 -7.83 -0.08
CA SER A 180 -20.16 -8.23 0.97
C SER A 180 -20.11 -7.30 2.19
N GLY A 181 -21.26 -6.68 2.45
CA GLY A 181 -21.67 -6.08 3.71
C GLY A 181 -20.93 -4.83 4.18
N GLY A 182 -19.72 -5.01 4.69
CA GLY A 182 -19.01 -4.04 5.52
C GLY A 182 -17.80 -3.36 4.87
N ALA A 183 -16.76 -3.10 5.66
CA ALA A 183 -15.56 -2.39 5.22
C ALA A 183 -14.77 -3.20 4.19
N VAL A 184 -14.34 -2.58 3.08
CA VAL A 184 -13.57 -3.27 2.03
C VAL A 184 -12.15 -2.70 1.95
N LEU A 185 -11.18 -3.56 2.24
CA LEU A 185 -9.75 -3.27 2.16
C LEU A 185 -9.19 -3.86 0.86
N ARG A 186 -8.90 -3.02 -0.14
CA ARG A 186 -8.23 -3.44 -1.38
C ARG A 186 -6.73 -3.36 -1.18
N LEU A 187 -6.11 -4.50 -0.90
CA LEU A 187 -4.68 -4.60 -0.56
C LEU A 187 -3.79 -4.89 -1.79
N TYR A 188 -4.35 -4.78 -2.99
CA TYR A 188 -3.69 -5.10 -4.26
C TYR A 188 -3.73 -3.91 -5.23
N GLY A 189 -2.89 -3.98 -6.25
CA GLY A 189 -2.82 -3.00 -7.33
C GLY A 189 -2.04 -1.73 -6.98
N PRO A 190 -1.98 -0.77 -7.93
CA PRO A 190 -1.16 0.44 -7.81
C PRO A 190 -1.73 1.48 -6.84
N ALA A 191 -3.01 1.39 -6.51
CA ALA A 191 -3.73 2.31 -5.64
C ALA A 191 -4.55 1.51 -4.60
N PRO A 192 -3.89 0.94 -3.58
CA PRO A 192 -4.58 0.21 -2.53
C PRO A 192 -5.57 1.12 -1.78
N GLN A 193 -6.72 0.56 -1.41
CA GLN A 193 -7.79 1.28 -0.72
C GLN A 193 -7.95 0.70 0.67
N LEU A 194 -7.72 1.52 1.70
CA LEU A 194 -7.74 1.08 3.09
C LEU A 194 -9.03 1.48 3.81
N ASP A 195 -10.11 1.68 3.06
CA ASP A 195 -11.43 2.09 3.56
C ASP A 195 -11.39 3.33 4.46
N GLY A 196 -10.54 4.33 4.19
CA GLY A 196 -10.38 5.50 5.08
C GLY A 196 -9.60 5.20 6.37
N LEU A 197 -8.76 4.18 6.38
CA LEU A 197 -7.68 4.02 7.36
C LEU A 197 -6.39 4.61 6.80
N ARG A 198 -5.56 5.18 7.66
CA ARG A 198 -4.20 5.66 7.34
C ARG A 198 -3.17 4.89 8.15
N LEU A 199 -1.98 4.76 7.55
CA LEU A 199 -0.81 4.15 8.15
C LEU A 199 0.23 5.25 8.41
N LEU A 200 0.79 5.29 9.62
CA LEU A 200 1.91 6.15 9.99
C LEU A 200 2.89 5.36 10.85
N PRO A 201 4.18 5.74 10.86
CA PRO A 201 5.10 5.16 11.83
C PRO A 201 4.64 5.57 13.25
N GLU A 202 4.86 4.68 14.22
CA GLU A 202 4.54 4.94 15.63
C GLU A 202 5.39 6.08 16.20
N GLU A 203 6.66 6.11 15.82
CA GLU A 203 7.63 7.13 16.19
C GLU A 203 8.10 7.89 14.96
N GLY A 204 8.26 9.20 15.09
CA GLY A 204 8.73 10.08 14.01
C GLY A 204 7.65 10.53 13.04
N THR A 205 8.01 11.43 12.13
CA THR A 205 7.10 12.03 11.15
C THR A 205 7.58 11.76 9.74
N LEU A 206 6.66 11.37 8.86
CA LEU A 206 6.98 11.23 7.45
C LEU A 206 7.34 12.60 6.85
N PRO A 207 8.33 12.69 5.95
CA PRO A 207 8.72 13.96 5.36
C PRO A 207 7.54 14.51 4.54
N PRO A 208 7.27 15.82 4.62
CA PRO A 208 6.17 16.42 3.87
C PRO A 208 6.40 16.31 2.37
N GLY A 209 5.30 16.22 1.61
CA GLY A 209 5.32 16.19 0.15
C GLY A 209 5.67 14.83 -0.48
N LEU A 210 5.73 13.76 0.32
CA LEU A 210 5.83 12.38 -0.16
C LEU A 210 4.55 11.61 0.16
N ALA A 211 4.12 10.77 -0.78
CA ALA A 211 3.04 9.82 -0.56
C ALA A 211 3.38 8.88 0.61
N PRO A 212 2.55 8.79 1.68
CA PRO A 212 2.87 8.01 2.86
C PRO A 212 3.09 6.52 2.59
N LEU A 213 2.18 5.88 1.84
CA LEU A 213 2.23 4.43 1.59
C LEU A 213 3.51 3.98 0.87
N PRO A 214 3.89 4.54 -0.30
CA PRO A 214 5.17 4.26 -0.94
C PRO A 214 6.39 4.40 -0.01
N LEU A 215 6.40 5.42 0.86
CA LEU A 215 7.52 5.61 1.78
C LEU A 215 7.55 4.53 2.86
N LEU A 216 6.41 4.23 3.49
CA LEU A 216 6.29 3.17 4.50
C LEU A 216 6.71 1.82 3.93
N THR A 217 6.29 1.51 2.70
CA THR A 217 6.70 0.28 2.00
C THR A 217 8.21 0.17 1.90
N LEU A 218 8.92 1.22 1.47
CA LEU A 218 10.38 1.17 1.37
C LEU A 218 11.05 0.97 2.72
N LEU A 219 10.55 1.64 3.76
CA LEU A 219 11.08 1.50 5.12
C LEU A 219 10.89 0.07 5.63
N TRP A 220 9.75 -0.54 5.33
CA TRP A 220 9.46 -1.93 5.65
C TRP A 220 10.35 -2.90 4.87
N GLU A 221 10.46 -2.76 3.55
CA GLU A 221 11.32 -3.60 2.70
C GLU A 221 12.79 -3.56 3.13
N CYS A 222 13.27 -2.40 3.60
CA CYS A 222 14.64 -2.23 4.07
C CYS A 222 14.85 -2.63 5.55
N GLY A 223 13.81 -3.16 6.22
CA GLY A 223 13.87 -3.56 7.62
C GLY A 223 13.99 -2.41 8.62
N ARG A 224 13.74 -1.17 8.19
CA ARG A 224 13.78 0.02 9.05
C ARG A 224 12.48 0.26 9.82
N LEU A 225 11.40 -0.34 9.35
CA LEU A 225 10.09 -0.28 9.99
C LEU A 225 9.48 -1.68 10.00
N ARG A 226 9.13 -2.18 11.18
CA ARG A 226 8.39 -3.45 11.30
C ARG A 226 6.89 -3.18 11.37
N PRO A 227 6.01 -4.14 10.98
CA PRO A 227 4.57 -3.97 11.05
C PRO A 227 4.04 -3.50 12.41
N GLU A 228 4.68 -3.91 13.51
CA GLU A 228 4.28 -3.56 14.87
C GLU A 228 4.55 -2.08 15.19
N GLN A 229 5.48 -1.46 14.48
CA GLN A 229 5.86 -0.04 14.64
C GLN A 229 5.01 0.88 13.76
N ILE A 230 3.86 0.39 13.27
CA ILE A 230 2.97 1.12 12.36
C ILE A 230 1.63 1.31 13.05
N ARG A 231 1.27 2.58 13.23
CA ARG A 231 -0.03 2.97 13.78
C ARG A 231 -1.06 3.06 12.67
N ILE A 232 -2.26 2.56 12.98
CA ILE A 232 -3.43 2.57 12.10
C ILE A 232 -4.51 3.42 12.75
N PHE A 233 -5.01 4.42 12.04
CA PHE A 233 -6.04 5.34 12.54
C PHE A 233 -6.99 5.77 11.42
N PRO A 234 -8.20 6.26 11.75
CA PRO A 234 -9.14 6.79 10.77
C PRO A 234 -8.59 8.02 10.03
N ALA A 235 -8.90 8.11 8.73
CA ALA A 235 -8.39 9.11 7.80
C ALA A 235 -9.00 10.51 7.94
#